data_AF-A0A7C1T6T0-F1
#
_entry.id   AF-A0A7C1T6T0-F1
#
_cell.length_a   1.000
_cell.length_b   1.000
_cell.length_c   1.000
_cell.angle_alpha   90.00
_cell.angle_beta   90.00
_cell.angle_gamma   90.00
#
_symmetry.space_group_name_H-M   'P 1'
#
loop_
_entity.id
_entity.type
_entity.pdbx_description
1 polymer ?
#
loop_
_entity_poly.entity_id
_entity_poly.type
_entity_poly.pdbx_seq_one_letter_code
_entity_poly.pdbx_strand_id
1 'polypeptide(L)'
;MVEVRFACIPSLGGVACTIDGITKISNEIGIASFFDISKGKHTYSVKSPSGWVFKNGNDPFNRPLFRSGTTTIEDSYPENQPWLMAMTFEEGTEPPQPPVPSEKLIQKIVTVSLLGGLIVWFSFRA
;
A
#
# COMPACT_ATOMS: atom_id res chain seq x y z
N MET A 1 -23.74 -6.93 -0.28
CA MET A 1 -22.72 -5.91 -0.60
C MET A 1 -22.81 -4.80 0.43
N VAL A 2 -21.72 -4.08 0.67
CA VAL A 2 -21.70 -2.94 1.62
C VAL A 2 -20.96 -1.75 1.01
N GLU A 3 -21.19 -0.56 1.55
CA GLU A 3 -20.31 0.59 1.32
C GLU A 3 -19.11 0.50 2.25
N VAL A 4 -17.89 0.69 1.74
CA VAL A 4 -16.66 0.85 2.52
C VAL A 4 -16.19 2.29 2.44
N ARG A 5 -15.89 2.90 3.58
CA ARG A 5 -15.35 4.26 3.66
C ARG A 5 -13.96 4.26 4.27
N PHE A 6 -13.00 4.83 3.56
CA PHE A 6 -11.73 5.21 4.13
C PHE A 6 -11.88 6.63 4.67
N ALA A 7 -11.73 6.81 5.98
CA ALA A 7 -11.71 8.11 6.64
C ALA A 7 -10.26 8.49 6.95
N CYS A 8 -9.74 9.47 6.24
CA CYS A 8 -8.37 9.94 6.35
C CYS A 8 -8.30 11.08 7.37
N ILE A 9 -7.86 10.79 8.59
CA ILE A 9 -7.75 11.73 9.71
C ILE A 9 -6.48 12.57 9.54
N PRO A 10 -6.52 13.91 9.67
CA PRO A 10 -7.57 14.74 10.29
C PRO A 10 -8.63 15.35 9.34
N SER A 11 -9.02 14.66 8.26
CA SER A 11 -9.79 15.14 7.08
C SER A 11 -8.87 15.49 5.91
N LEU A 12 -7.99 14.56 5.55
CA LEU A 12 -6.99 14.74 4.51
C LEU A 12 -7.50 14.33 3.14
N GLY A 13 -7.73 15.32 2.27
CA GLY A 13 -8.02 15.12 0.85
C GLY A 13 -6.78 14.73 0.03
N GLY A 14 -7.00 14.10 -1.12
CA GLY A 14 -5.91 13.71 -2.03
C GLY A 14 -5.19 12.40 -1.67
N VAL A 15 -5.67 11.65 -0.67
CA VAL A 15 -5.14 10.33 -0.32
C VAL A 15 -5.65 9.32 -1.34
N ALA A 16 -4.76 8.56 -1.96
CA ALA A 16 -5.16 7.46 -2.84
C ALA A 16 -5.41 6.20 -2.01
N CYS A 17 -6.69 5.83 -1.88
CA CYS A 17 -7.13 4.62 -1.20
C CYS A 17 -7.42 3.54 -2.23
N THR A 18 -6.94 2.32 -2.00
CA THR A 18 -7.16 1.19 -2.90
C THR A 18 -7.76 0.03 -2.13
N ILE A 19 -8.78 -0.62 -2.70
CA ILE A 19 -9.32 -1.89 -2.21
C ILE A 19 -9.48 -2.85 -3.40
N ASP A 20 -8.88 -4.03 -3.31
CA ASP A 20 -8.84 -5.04 -4.38
C ASP A 20 -8.49 -4.49 -5.77
N GLY A 21 -7.51 -3.58 -5.80
CA GLY A 21 -7.02 -2.94 -7.03
C GLY A 21 -7.86 -1.77 -7.53
N ILE A 22 -9.03 -1.48 -6.94
CA ILE A 22 -9.82 -0.29 -7.26
C ILE A 22 -9.31 0.87 -6.42
N THR A 23 -8.82 1.92 -7.08
CA THR A 23 -8.31 3.13 -6.42
C THR A 23 -9.32 4.28 -6.49
N LYS A 24 -9.54 4.96 -5.37
CA LYS A 24 -10.28 6.23 -5.28
C LYS A 24 -9.47 7.24 -4.47
N ILE A 25 -9.66 8.52 -4.79
CA ILE A 25 -9.01 9.62 -4.08
C ILE A 25 -9.95 10.17 -3.01
N SER A 26 -9.44 10.41 -1.80
CA SER A 26 -10.22 11.06 -0.74
C SER A 26 -10.59 12.49 -1.13
N ASN A 27 -11.84 12.87 -0.84
CA ASN A 27 -12.34 14.22 -1.06
C ASN A 27 -11.83 15.21 0.01
N GLU A 28 -12.28 16.47 -0.04
CA GLU A 28 -11.84 17.55 0.86
C GLU A 28 -12.10 17.29 2.34
N ILE A 29 -13.07 16.42 2.67
CA ILE A 29 -13.34 15.99 4.06
C ILE A 29 -12.60 14.70 4.44
N GLY A 30 -11.68 14.23 3.60
CA GLY A 30 -10.86 13.04 3.83
C GLY A 30 -11.58 11.71 3.64
N ILE A 31 -12.70 11.65 2.92
CA ILE A 31 -13.45 10.42 2.71
C ILE A 31 -13.25 9.88 1.29
N ALA A 32 -12.96 8.59 1.17
CA ALA A 32 -13.08 7.83 -0.07
C ALA A 32 -14.09 6.68 0.12
N SER A 33 -15.19 6.71 -0.65
CA SER A 33 -16.27 5.73 -0.58
C SER A 33 -16.21 4.70 -1.71
N PHE A 34 -16.28 3.43 -1.37
CA PHE A 34 -16.39 2.30 -2.28
C PHE A 34 -17.76 1.65 -2.09
N PHE A 35 -18.51 1.48 -3.17
CA PHE A 35 -19.83 0.87 -3.14
C PHE A 35 -19.75 -0.55 -3.69
N ASP A 36 -20.75 -1.34 -3.37
CA ASP A 36 -20.91 -2.70 -3.89
C ASP A 36 -19.74 -3.65 -3.56
N ILE A 37 -19.07 -3.43 -2.43
CA ILE A 37 -18.00 -4.33 -1.97
C ILE A 37 -18.62 -5.58 -1.35
N SER A 38 -18.13 -6.75 -1.76
CA SER A 38 -18.55 -8.02 -1.17
C SER A 38 -18.13 -8.12 0.29
N LYS A 39 -18.79 -8.99 1.05
CA LYS A 39 -18.29 -9.36 2.38
C LYS A 39 -17.12 -10.34 2.22
N GLY A 40 -16.26 -10.42 3.23
CA GLY A 40 -15.14 -11.36 3.25
C GLY A 40 -13.80 -10.65 3.34
N LYS A 41 -12.73 -11.32 2.88
CA LYS A 41 -11.36 -10.82 3.00
C LYS A 41 -10.99 -9.98 1.78
N HIS A 42 -10.51 -8.77 2.02
CA HIS A 42 -10.11 -7.80 1.00
C HIS A 42 -8.68 -7.31 1.23
N THR A 43 -7.99 -6.99 0.16
CA THR A 43 -6.68 -6.33 0.20
C THR A 43 -6.86 -4.83 0.09
N TYR A 44 -6.11 -4.06 0.87
CA TYR A 44 -6.16 -2.60 0.83
C TYR A 44 -4.78 -1.96 0.88
N SER A 45 -4.69 -0.74 0.36
CA SER A 45 -3.52 0.12 0.52
C SER A 45 -3.91 1.59 0.50
N VAL A 46 -3.11 2.42 1.15
CA VAL A 46 -3.26 3.88 1.15
C VAL A 46 -1.93 4.55 0.79
N LYS A 47 -2.01 5.55 -0.08
CA LYS A 47 -0.87 6.38 -0.46
C LYS A 47 -1.16 7.83 -0.06
N SER A 48 -0.37 8.32 0.88
CA SER A 48 -0.44 9.69 1.38
C SER A 48 -0.09 10.70 0.28
N PRO A 49 -0.73 11.88 0.26
CA PRO A 49 -0.24 13.01 -0.52
C PRO A 49 1.10 13.51 0.01
N SER A 50 1.81 14.30 -0.79
CA SER A 50 3.08 14.91 -0.39
C SER A 50 2.92 15.77 0.87
N GLY A 51 3.91 15.72 1.76
CA GLY A 51 3.88 16.46 3.03
C GLY A 51 3.06 15.79 4.13
N TRP A 52 2.56 14.57 3.91
CA TRP A 52 1.85 13.78 4.91
C TRP A 52 2.43 12.36 5.04
N VAL A 53 2.53 11.88 6.28
CA VAL A 53 3.02 10.54 6.60
C VAL A 53 1.89 9.71 7.22
N PHE A 54 1.71 8.49 6.73
CA PHE A 54 0.77 7.55 7.34
C PHE A 54 1.29 7.06 8.70
N LYS A 55 0.41 6.98 9.70
CA LYS A 55 0.73 6.49 11.04
C LYS A 55 0.07 5.13 11.24
N ASN A 56 0.89 4.09 11.33
CA ASN A 56 0.42 2.76 11.74
C ASN A 56 -0.14 2.86 13.16
N GLY A 57 -1.23 2.15 13.40
CA GLY A 57 -1.88 2.15 14.71
C GLY A 57 -3.18 1.38 14.69
N ASN A 58 -4.06 1.73 15.62
CA ASN A 58 -5.41 1.18 15.67
C ASN A 58 -6.41 2.27 15.32
N ASP A 59 -7.50 1.87 14.68
CA ASP A 59 -8.64 2.75 14.47
C ASP A 59 -9.46 2.94 15.77
N PRO A 60 -10.49 3.81 15.78
CA PRO A 60 -11.35 4.01 16.96
C PRO A 60 -12.07 2.74 17.45
N PHE A 61 -12.12 1.67 16.65
CA PHE A 61 -12.69 0.37 16.99
C PHE A 61 -11.61 -0.64 17.42
N ASN A 62 -10.39 -0.16 17.68
CA ASN A 62 -9.23 -0.94 18.09
C ASN A 62 -8.77 -1.99 17.05
N ARG A 63 -9.07 -1.76 15.76
CA ARG A 63 -8.60 -2.64 14.67
C ARG A 63 -7.23 -2.14 14.18
N PRO A 64 -6.24 -3.03 14.02
CA PRO A 64 -4.93 -2.64 13.53
C PRO A 64 -5.03 -2.20 12.06
N LEU A 65 -4.54 -1.00 11.79
CA LEU A 65 -4.44 -0.43 10.45
C LEU A 65 -3.00 -0.10 10.10
N PHE A 66 -2.62 -0.55 8.91
CA PHE A 66 -1.31 -0.37 8.33
C PHE A 66 -1.46 0.41 7.02
N ARG A 67 -0.35 0.90 6.46
CA ARG A 67 -0.36 1.57 5.15
C ARG A 67 -0.91 0.66 4.04
N SER A 68 -0.77 -0.65 4.21
CA SER A 68 -1.35 -1.67 3.35
C SER A 68 -1.54 -2.96 4.12
N GLY A 69 -2.55 -3.75 3.76
CA GLY A 69 -2.79 -5.04 4.39
C GLY A 69 -4.02 -5.74 3.88
N THR A 70 -4.55 -6.65 4.70
CA THR A 70 -5.83 -7.29 4.46
C THR A 70 -6.81 -6.95 5.57
N THR A 71 -8.08 -6.80 5.22
CA THR A 71 -9.16 -6.62 6.19
C THR A 71 -10.30 -7.58 5.89
N THR A 72 -11.12 -7.89 6.90
CA THR A 72 -12.34 -8.68 6.75
C THR A 72 -13.53 -7.74 6.87
N ILE A 73 -14.28 -7.62 5.78
CA ILE A 73 -15.52 -6.85 5.72
C ILE A 73 -16.66 -7.76 6.15
N GLU A 74 -17.35 -7.34 7.20
CA GLU A 74 -18.46 -8.04 7.81
C GLU A 74 -19.74 -7.20 7.68
N ASP A 75 -20.84 -7.69 8.24
CA ASP A 75 -22.04 -6.89 8.39
C ASP A 75 -21.76 -5.64 9.23
N SER A 76 -22.22 -4.49 8.74
CA SER A 76 -22.13 -3.25 9.50
C SER A 76 -23.12 -3.28 10.66
N TYR A 77 -22.61 -3.00 11.87
CA TYR A 77 -23.42 -2.78 13.07
C TYR A 77 -23.24 -1.33 13.55
N PRO A 78 -24.32 -0.53 13.68
CA PRO A 78 -25.71 -0.87 13.37
C PRO A 78 -25.95 -1.06 11.85
N GLU A 79 -27.02 -1.78 11.52
CA GLU A 79 -27.38 -2.12 10.14
C GLU A 79 -27.44 -0.89 9.23
N ASN A 80 -27.04 -1.06 7.96
CA ASN A 80 -27.02 -0.03 6.91
C ASN A 80 -25.99 1.10 7.10
N GLN A 81 -25.02 0.97 8.01
CA GLN A 81 -23.89 1.88 8.04
C GLN A 81 -22.77 1.46 7.08
N PRO A 82 -21.98 2.41 6.55
CA PRO A 82 -20.78 2.07 5.82
C PRO A 82 -19.77 1.39 6.74
N TRP A 83 -19.07 0.39 6.21
CA TRP A 83 -17.93 -0.21 6.89
C TRP A 83 -16.74 0.75 6.85
N LEU A 84 -16.38 1.30 8.00
CA LEU A 84 -15.39 2.39 8.10
C LEU A 84 -13.97 1.85 8.26
N MET A 85 -12.96 2.52 7.70
CA MET A 85 -11.54 2.37 8.00
C MET A 85 -10.94 3.73 8.32
N ALA A 86 -10.53 3.96 9.56
CA ALA A 86 -9.99 5.26 9.96
C ALA A 86 -8.45 5.29 9.83
N MET A 87 -7.97 5.93 8.78
CA MET A 87 -6.55 6.02 8.43
C MET A 87 -5.96 7.31 9.01
N THR A 88 -4.94 7.19 9.87
CA THR A 88 -4.33 8.37 10.52
C THR A 88 -3.11 8.85 9.75
N PHE A 89 -3.05 10.17 9.56
CA PHE A 89 -1.93 10.86 8.94
C PHE A 89 -1.44 11.99 9.85
N GLU A 90 -0.15 12.28 9.76
CA GLU A 90 0.45 13.46 10.38
C GLU A 90 1.22 14.24 9.32
N GLU A 91 1.28 15.56 9.49
CA GLU A 91 2.13 16.41 8.68
C GLU A 91 3.59 15.99 8.82
N GLY A 92 4.27 15.91 7.69
CA GLY A 92 5.66 15.53 7.63
C GLY A 92 6.05 15.02 6.26
N THR A 93 7.33 15.09 5.96
CA THR A 93 7.89 14.40 4.81
C THR A 93 8.29 13.01 5.25
N GLU A 94 7.84 11.98 4.53
CA GLU A 94 8.43 10.64 4.68
C GLU A 94 9.96 10.81 4.55
N PRO A 95 10.77 10.28 5.49
CA PRO A 95 12.22 10.42 5.40
C PRO A 95 12.66 9.96 4.02
N PRO A 96 13.63 10.64 3.38
CA PRO A 96 14.14 10.20 2.09
C PRO A 96 14.51 8.72 2.23
N GLN A 97 13.80 7.86 1.48
CA GLN A 97 14.06 6.44 1.51
C GLN A 97 15.54 6.30 1.13
N PRO A 98 16.38 5.62 1.96
CA PRO A 98 17.77 5.44 1.61
C PRO A 98 17.80 4.85 0.20
N PRO A 99 18.72 5.31 -0.67
CA PRO A 99 18.77 4.85 -2.05
C PRO A 99 18.69 3.34 -2.04
N VAL A 100 17.63 2.79 -2.64
CA VAL A 100 17.51 1.34 -2.82
C VAL A 100 18.85 0.93 -3.41
N PRO A 101 19.61 0.04 -2.76
CA PRO A 101 20.87 -0.42 -3.32
C PRO A 101 20.53 -0.94 -4.71
N SER A 102 20.89 -0.17 -5.75
CA SER A 102 20.76 -0.58 -7.13
C SER A 102 21.39 -1.95 -7.17
N GLU A 103 20.60 -2.98 -7.46
CA GLU A 103 21.03 -4.37 -7.43
C GLU A 103 22.43 -4.40 -8.05
N LYS A 104 23.44 -4.64 -7.21
CA LYS A 104 24.78 -4.86 -7.70
C LYS A 104 24.61 -6.01 -8.65
N LEU A 105 24.81 -5.74 -9.94
CA LEU A 105 24.95 -6.71 -10.99
C LEU A 105 25.80 -7.84 -10.42
N ILE A 106 25.17 -8.95 -9.99
CA ILE A 106 25.92 -10.10 -9.50
C ILE A 106 26.50 -10.71 -10.78
N GLN A 107 27.68 -10.22 -11.16
CA GLN A 107 28.54 -10.92 -12.10
C GLN A 107 28.93 -12.24 -11.42
N LYS A 108 28.12 -13.27 -11.64
CA LYS A 108 28.51 -14.65 -11.36
C LYS A 108 29.69 -14.96 -12.28
N ILE A 109 30.90 -14.91 -11.74
CA ILE A 109 32.07 -15.48 -12.41
C ILE A 109 31.86 -17.00 -12.40
N VAL A 110 31.45 -17.54 -13.54
CA VAL A 110 31.51 -18.98 -13.78
C VAL A 110 32.89 -19.28 -14.33
N THR A 111 33.81 -19.70 -13.46
CA THR A 111 35.12 -20.20 -13.88
C THR A 111 34.94 -21.60 -14.48
N VAL A 112 34.81 -21.70 -15.79
CA VAL A 112 35.00 -22.98 -16.50
C VAL A 112 36.47 -23.08 -16.89
N SER A 113 37.26 -23.80 -16.08
CA SER A 113 38.60 -24.21 -16.48
C SER A 113 38.49 -25.34 -17.50
N LEU A 114 38.69 -25.01 -18.77
CA LEU A 114 39.04 -25.96 -19.81
C LEU A 114 40.46 -25.62 -20.28
N LEU A 115 41.33 -26.62 -20.26
CA LEU A 115 42.67 -26.55 -20.81
C LEU A 115 42.62 -26.00 -22.25
N GLY A 116 43.31 -24.90 -22.51
CA GLY A 116 43.49 -24.35 -23.85
C GLY A 116 42.64 -23.11 -24.11
N GLY A 117 43.31 -21.97 -24.26
CA GLY A 117 42.71 -20.64 -24.15
C GLY A 117 41.60 -20.28 -25.13
N LEU A 118 40.53 -19.72 -24.58
CA LEU A 118 39.70 -18.66 -25.18
C LEU A 118 38.76 -18.14 -24.08
N ILE A 119 38.87 -16.88 -23.65
CA ILE A 119 37.88 -16.25 -22.74
C ILE A 119 36.73 -15.75 -23.61
N VAL A 120 35.58 -16.42 -23.55
CA VAL A 120 34.36 -15.98 -24.26
C VAL A 120 33.48 -15.19 -23.31
N TRP A 121 33.22 -13.92 -23.66
CA TRP A 121 32.28 -13.05 -22.94
C TRP A 121 30.85 -13.33 -23.40
N PHE A 122 29.97 -13.69 -22.46
CA PHE A 122 28.52 -13.71 -22.70
C PHE A 122 27.84 -12.65 -21.82
N SER A 123 27.22 -11.66 -22.47
CA SER A 123 26.29 -10.73 -21.82
C SER A 123 24.87 -11.26 -22.00
N PHE A 124 24.22 -11.67 -20.91
CA PHE A 124 22.78 -11.97 -20.91
C PHE A 124 22.01 -10.77 -20.36
N ARG A 125 21.04 -10.31 -21.14
CA ARG A 125 20.06 -9.27 -20.80
C ARG A 125 18.76 -10.02 -20.44
N ALA A 126 18.30 -9.90 -19.19
CA ALA A 126 16.99 -10.39 -18.76
C ALA A 126 16.00 -9.21 -18.71
#